data_AF-A0A1B6KJI3-F1
#
_entry.id   AF-A0A1B6KJI3-F1
#
_cell.length_a   1.000
_cell.length_b   1.000
_cell.length_c   1.000
_cell.angle_alpha   90.00
_cell.angle_beta   90.00
_cell.angle_gamma   90.00
#
_symmetry.space_group_name_H-M   'P 1'
#
loop_
_entity.id
_entity.type
_entity.pdbx_description
1 polymer ?
#
loop_
_entity_poly.entity_id
_entity_poly.type
_entity_poly.pdbx_seq_one_letter_code
_entity_poly.pdbx_strand_id
1 'polypeptide(L)'
;ATSGFWILQSLPRKTQYKLFEPWQLQILPRTAMCLLLGGFLTLFFRPLSVYHLNRRSDSVIPYDNIIPALFNQLKEVMLQRTGRDVKGYPVVFGLATAYSATFVNISVFLTLLAVLLLGSDQALAAVLLTLSLWVLAVISSVSRRNKGELGEVPWWNVVAWGLSCLHFFYATGHQASFSTIDWKTAFLLSSGSSLTSYVIPAALVVANVFSSHLLHAVLLPLLLIVPHTLANLSPRLAPTCDARRAELELFERDRQLYCAAFKLALQYMLFFGQRVFGCMLSASIHARHLMVWSIFAPKLIFEGIAFIVTLPSMMIGFFLLQRITSRLDCLLRDIQR
;
A
#
# COMPACT_ATOMS: atom_id res chain seq x y z
N ALA A 1 9.91 -17.40 -1.14
CA ALA A 1 8.80 -18.39 -1.25
C ALA A 1 7.99 -18.19 -2.52
N THR A 2 7.45 -16.99 -2.79
CA THR A 2 6.64 -16.68 -3.99
C THR A 2 7.39 -16.81 -5.32
N SER A 3 8.67 -16.43 -5.38
CA SER A 3 9.50 -16.63 -6.58
C SER A 3 9.78 -18.10 -6.92
N GLY A 4 9.83 -18.97 -5.90
CA GLY A 4 10.04 -20.41 -6.07
C GLY A 4 8.90 -21.09 -6.82
N PHE A 5 7.66 -20.62 -6.65
CA PHE A 5 6.50 -21.11 -7.40
C PHE A 5 6.69 -20.91 -8.91
N TRP A 6 7.08 -19.71 -9.33
CA TRP A 6 7.25 -19.37 -10.74
C TRP A 6 8.45 -20.09 -11.37
N ILE A 7 9.51 -20.33 -10.60
CA ILE A 7 10.65 -21.17 -11.03
C ILE A 7 10.21 -22.63 -11.21
N LEU A 8 9.37 -23.15 -10.32
CA LEU A 8 8.78 -24.49 -10.48
C LEU A 8 7.87 -24.56 -11.71
N GLN A 9 7.14 -23.49 -12.00
CA GLN A 9 6.23 -23.41 -13.14
C GLN A 9 6.95 -23.21 -14.49
N SER A 10 8.19 -22.69 -14.50
CA SER A 10 9.00 -22.54 -15.72
C SER A 10 9.64 -23.85 -16.19
N LEU A 11 9.65 -24.90 -15.35
CA LEU A 11 10.14 -26.24 -15.73
C LEU A 11 9.29 -26.88 -16.85
N PRO A 12 9.87 -27.75 -17.69
CA PRO A 12 9.11 -28.50 -18.68
C PRO A 12 8.02 -29.34 -18.02
N ARG A 13 6.80 -29.36 -18.60
CA ARG A 13 5.65 -30.10 -18.07
C ARG A 13 5.95 -31.57 -17.77
N LYS A 14 6.74 -32.23 -18.63
CA LYS A 14 7.17 -33.63 -18.45
C LYS A 14 8.00 -33.84 -17.18
N THR A 15 8.73 -32.83 -16.74
CA THR A 15 9.55 -32.83 -15.53
C THR A 15 8.69 -32.49 -14.31
N GLN A 16 7.76 -31.54 -14.45
CA GLN A 16 6.81 -31.17 -13.40
C GLN A 16 5.95 -32.35 -12.95
N TYR A 17 5.32 -33.07 -13.88
CA TYR A 17 4.48 -34.23 -13.56
C TYR A 17 5.24 -35.43 -12.99
N LYS A 18 6.58 -35.48 -13.15
CA LYS A 18 7.42 -36.51 -12.52
C LYS A 18 7.79 -36.17 -11.08
N LEU A 19 7.85 -34.89 -10.73
CA LEU A 19 8.28 -34.40 -9.42
C LEU A 19 7.11 -34.08 -8.50
N PHE A 20 5.99 -33.60 -9.04
CA PHE A 20 4.84 -33.15 -8.27
C PHE A 20 3.53 -33.45 -8.97
N GLU A 21 2.52 -33.78 -8.18
CA GLU A 21 1.14 -33.81 -8.65
C GLU A 21 0.65 -32.36 -8.93
N PRO A 22 -0.21 -32.13 -9.93
CA PRO A 22 -0.66 -30.79 -10.32
C PRO A 22 -1.35 -30.04 -9.18
N TRP A 23 -1.98 -30.74 -8.23
CA TRP A 23 -2.60 -30.13 -7.06
C TRP A 23 -1.56 -29.57 -6.07
N GLN A 24 -0.38 -30.20 -5.94
CA GLN A 24 0.67 -29.80 -5.00
C GLN A 24 1.31 -28.46 -5.41
N LEU A 25 1.50 -28.25 -6.71
CA LEU A 25 2.02 -27.00 -7.26
C LEU A 25 1.10 -25.80 -6.92
N GLN A 26 -0.21 -26.02 -6.80
CA GLN A 26 -1.19 -24.96 -6.58
C GLN A 26 -1.43 -24.61 -5.11
N ILE A 27 -0.94 -25.42 -4.15
CA ILE A 27 -1.09 -25.14 -2.72
C ILE A 27 -0.40 -23.82 -2.36
N LEU A 28 0.81 -23.61 -2.89
CA LEU A 28 1.63 -22.44 -2.57
C LEU A 28 0.98 -21.10 -2.98
N PRO A 29 0.53 -20.89 -4.23
CA PRO A 29 -0.13 -19.63 -4.60
C PRO A 29 -1.48 -19.44 -3.90
N ARG A 30 -2.24 -20.52 -3.65
CA ARG A 30 -3.51 -20.43 -2.93
C ARG A 30 -3.33 -20.03 -1.47
N THR A 31 -2.41 -20.68 -0.76
CA THR A 31 -2.08 -20.33 0.63
C THR A 31 -1.56 -18.90 0.73
N ALA A 32 -0.66 -18.48 -0.17
CA ALA A 32 -0.18 -17.11 -0.23
C ALA A 32 -1.34 -16.11 -0.45
N MET A 33 -2.24 -16.37 -1.39
CA MET A 33 -3.42 -15.52 -1.63
C MET A 33 -4.37 -15.49 -0.42
N CYS A 34 -4.63 -16.62 0.23
CA CYS A 34 -5.45 -16.67 1.43
C CYS A 34 -4.82 -15.86 2.59
N LEU A 35 -3.50 -15.98 2.78
CA LEU A 35 -2.78 -15.21 3.80
C LEU A 35 -2.78 -13.71 3.49
N LEU A 36 -2.57 -13.32 2.23
CA LEU A 36 -2.64 -11.92 1.81
C LEU A 36 -4.04 -11.34 1.99
N LEU A 37 -5.08 -12.08 1.58
CA LEU A 37 -6.47 -11.67 1.78
C LEU A 37 -6.79 -11.52 3.28
N GLY A 38 -6.35 -12.49 4.10
CA GLY A 38 -6.47 -12.41 5.56
C GLY A 38 -5.74 -11.21 6.14
N GLY A 39 -4.54 -10.89 5.64
CA GLY A 39 -3.77 -9.70 6.01
C GLY A 39 -4.50 -8.39 5.66
N PHE A 40 -5.05 -8.30 4.45
CA PHE A 40 -5.85 -7.15 4.04
C PHE A 40 -7.11 -6.98 4.87
N LEU A 41 -7.84 -8.07 5.11
CA LEU A 41 -9.06 -8.03 5.93
C LEU A 41 -8.73 -7.66 7.38
N THR A 42 -7.67 -8.22 7.96
CA THR A 42 -7.28 -7.90 9.34
C THR A 42 -6.87 -6.44 9.49
N LEU A 43 -6.06 -5.90 8.58
CA LEU A 43 -5.71 -4.47 8.58
C LEU A 43 -6.92 -3.58 8.29
N PHE A 44 -7.79 -3.99 7.38
CA PHE A 44 -9.02 -3.25 7.15
C PHE A 44 -9.85 -3.25 8.43
N PHE A 45 -10.09 -4.40 9.08
CA PHE A 45 -10.93 -4.47 10.27
C PHE A 45 -10.35 -3.80 11.53
N ARG A 46 -9.05 -4.02 11.76
CA ARG A 46 -8.25 -3.52 12.89
C ARG A 46 -6.99 -2.85 12.35
N PRO A 47 -7.08 -1.59 11.89
CA PRO A 47 -5.94 -0.92 11.27
C PRO A 47 -4.84 -0.57 12.27
N LEU A 48 -5.19 -0.26 13.52
CA LEU A 48 -4.24 0.20 14.53
C LEU A 48 -3.16 -0.86 14.82
N SER A 49 -1.94 -0.54 14.40
CA SER A 49 -0.73 -1.31 14.73
C SER A 49 -0.09 -0.75 16.02
N VAL A 50 -0.91 -0.54 17.05
CA VAL A 50 -0.54 0.13 18.30
C VAL A 50 -0.62 -0.89 19.43
N TYR A 51 0.41 -0.95 20.28
CA TYR A 51 0.46 -1.86 21.42
C TYR A 51 0.12 -1.12 22.71
N HIS A 52 -0.99 -1.52 23.34
CA HIS A 52 -1.43 -0.98 24.63
C HIS A 52 -0.90 -1.86 25.77
N LEU A 53 0.00 -1.31 26.58
CA LEU A 53 0.47 -2.01 27.78
C LEU A 53 -0.54 -1.76 28.91
N ASN A 54 -1.48 -2.70 29.11
CA ASN A 54 -2.41 -2.61 30.22
C ASN A 54 -1.67 -2.93 31.53
N ARG A 55 -1.63 -1.97 32.47
CA ARG A 55 -0.95 -2.15 33.78
C ARG A 55 -1.67 -3.12 34.71
N ARG A 56 -2.71 -3.82 34.24
CA ARG A 56 -3.61 -4.65 35.06
C ARG A 56 -3.14 -6.09 35.27
N SER A 57 -1.83 -6.31 35.36
CA SER A 57 -1.27 -7.55 35.87
C SER A 57 -0.26 -7.24 36.97
N ASP A 58 -0.79 -6.92 38.15
CA ASP A 58 -0.25 -7.44 39.41
C ASP A 58 -0.46 -8.98 39.44
N SER A 59 -0.05 -9.67 38.38
CA SER A 59 0.16 -11.11 38.48
C SER A 59 1.45 -11.26 39.25
N VAL A 60 1.35 -11.73 40.49
CA VAL A 60 2.49 -12.24 41.27
C VAL A 60 3.24 -13.23 40.37
N ILE A 61 4.34 -12.79 39.76
CA ILE A 61 5.13 -13.63 38.85
C ILE A 61 6.06 -14.48 39.74
N PRO A 62 5.99 -15.82 39.66
CA PRO A 62 6.93 -16.68 40.39
C PRO A 62 8.36 -16.43 39.88
N TYR A 63 9.32 -16.42 40.81
CA TYR A 63 10.70 -15.97 40.64
C TYR A 63 11.57 -16.75 39.62
N ASP A 64 11.02 -17.74 38.90
CA ASP A 64 11.81 -18.66 38.07
C ASP A 64 12.00 -18.26 36.60
N ASN A 65 11.31 -17.22 36.10
CA ASN A 65 11.44 -16.83 34.69
C ASN A 65 12.33 -15.59 34.51
N ILE A 66 13.53 -15.80 33.94
CA ILE A 66 14.56 -14.77 33.67
C ILE A 66 14.07 -13.70 32.67
N ILE A 67 13.22 -14.10 31.70
CA ILE A 67 12.72 -13.23 30.63
C ILE A 67 11.84 -12.07 31.16
N PRO A 68 10.82 -12.30 32.02
CA PRO A 68 10.03 -11.21 32.60
C PRO A 68 10.84 -10.32 33.56
N ALA A 69 11.86 -10.85 34.24
CA ALA A 69 12.75 -10.03 35.08
C ALA A 69 13.58 -9.04 34.23
N LEU A 70 14.11 -9.52 33.09
CA LEU A 70 14.89 -8.71 32.15
C LEU A 70 14.00 -7.64 31.46
N PHE A 71 12.77 -8.00 31.12
CA PHE A 71 11.77 -7.05 30.60
C PHE A 71 11.42 -5.96 31.63
N ASN A 72 11.27 -6.32 32.91
CA ASN A 72 10.98 -5.38 33.98
C ASN A 72 12.16 -4.45 34.27
N GLN A 73 13.41 -4.94 34.25
CA GLN A 73 14.60 -4.09 34.35
C GLN A 73 14.68 -3.09 33.19
N LEU A 74 14.44 -3.54 31.96
CA LEU A 74 14.49 -2.69 30.77
C LEU A 74 13.38 -1.63 30.80
N LYS A 75 12.21 -2.00 31.33
CA LYS A 75 11.08 -1.09 31.61
C LYS A 75 11.44 -0.06 32.68
N GLU A 76 12.13 -0.45 33.75
CA GLU A 76 12.55 0.45 34.83
C GLU A 76 13.59 1.47 34.33
N VAL A 77 14.55 1.04 33.53
CA VAL A 77 15.54 1.90 32.88
C VAL A 77 14.87 2.91 31.94
N MET A 78 13.85 2.47 31.18
CA MET A 78 13.06 3.37 30.32
C MET A 78 12.21 4.38 31.11
N LEU A 79 11.61 3.95 32.23
CA LEU A 79 10.84 4.82 33.12
C LEU A 79 11.73 5.87 33.81
N GLN A 80 12.93 5.47 34.27
CA GLN A 80 13.90 6.41 34.83
C GLN A 80 14.34 7.47 33.81
N ARG A 81 14.47 7.11 32.53
CA ARG A 81 14.83 8.03 31.45
C ARG A 81 13.72 9.01 31.08
N THR A 82 12.46 8.72 31.44
CA THR A 82 11.27 9.48 31.02
C THR A 82 10.79 10.49 32.08
N GLY A 83 11.39 10.52 33.27
CA GLY A 83 11.07 11.46 34.35
C GLY A 83 9.98 10.96 35.30
N ARG A 84 10.07 11.36 36.58
CA ARG A 84 9.24 10.84 37.69
C ARG A 84 7.74 11.20 37.64
N ASP A 85 7.31 12.06 36.70
CA ASP A 85 5.92 12.50 36.55
C ASP A 85 4.99 11.51 35.81
N VAL A 86 5.51 10.37 35.33
CA VAL A 86 4.72 9.38 34.56
C VAL A 86 4.12 8.28 35.45
N LYS A 87 3.95 8.52 36.76
CA LYS A 87 3.23 7.57 37.63
C LYS A 87 1.72 7.71 37.42
N GLY A 88 1.17 7.01 36.44
CA GLY A 88 -0.29 6.86 36.29
C GLY A 88 -0.81 6.78 34.86
N TYR A 89 -0.03 7.19 33.85
CA TYR A 89 -0.50 7.20 32.47
C TYR A 89 -0.29 5.83 31.78
N PRO A 90 -1.29 5.30 31.06
CA PRO A 90 -1.11 4.10 30.25
C PRO A 90 -0.09 4.38 29.14
N VAL A 91 0.94 3.54 29.05
CA VAL A 91 1.98 3.67 28.03
C VAL A 91 1.52 2.96 26.76
N VAL A 92 1.28 3.76 25.72
CA VAL A 92 0.82 3.29 24.41
C VAL A 92 1.95 3.39 23.41
N PHE A 93 2.48 2.24 22.99
CA PHE A 93 3.58 2.19 22.03
C PHE A 93 3.05 2.26 20.59
N GLY A 94 3.67 3.12 19.78
CA GLY A 94 3.34 3.27 18.35
C GLY A 94 2.29 4.33 18.04
N LEU A 95 1.82 5.11 19.04
CA LEU A 95 0.82 6.18 18.83
C LEU A 95 1.32 7.26 17.85
N ALA A 96 2.60 7.61 17.93
CA ALA A 96 3.21 8.65 17.10
C ALA A 96 3.42 8.23 15.63
N THR A 97 3.24 6.94 15.32
CA THR A 97 3.39 6.34 13.98
C THR A 97 2.17 5.49 13.59
N ALA A 98 1.00 5.79 14.16
CA ALA A 98 -0.21 4.99 14.01
C ALA A 98 -0.68 4.93 12.55
N TYR A 99 -0.61 6.04 11.80
CA TYR A 99 -0.96 6.10 10.39
C TYR A 99 0.12 5.45 9.52
N SER A 100 1.39 5.84 9.64
CA SER A 100 2.44 5.24 8.78
C SER A 100 2.54 3.73 8.92
N ALA A 101 2.46 3.19 10.14
CA ALA A 101 2.57 1.75 10.36
C ALA A 101 1.52 0.96 9.55
N THR A 102 0.28 1.46 9.49
CA THR A 102 -0.79 0.83 8.70
C THR A 102 -0.49 0.85 7.19
N PHE A 103 -0.03 1.98 6.67
CA PHE A 103 0.28 2.14 5.25
C PHE A 103 1.56 1.40 4.85
N VAL A 104 2.54 1.28 5.76
CA VAL A 104 3.69 0.38 5.57
C VAL A 104 3.19 -1.06 5.42
N ASN A 105 2.36 -1.55 6.34
CA ASN A 105 1.84 -2.92 6.27
C ASN A 105 1.02 -3.17 5.00
N ILE A 106 0.15 -2.23 4.60
CA ILE A 106 -0.60 -2.33 3.35
C ILE A 106 0.31 -2.28 2.13
N SER A 107 1.34 -1.43 2.13
CA SER A 107 2.31 -1.39 1.04
C SER A 107 3.04 -2.73 0.91
N VAL A 108 3.42 -3.37 2.03
CA VAL A 108 4.03 -4.70 2.02
C VAL A 108 3.07 -5.75 1.47
N PHE A 109 1.82 -5.81 1.93
CA PHE A 109 0.88 -6.79 1.39
C PHE A 109 0.56 -6.58 -0.10
N LEU A 110 0.45 -5.32 -0.55
CA LEU A 110 0.25 -5.02 -1.96
C LEU A 110 1.50 -5.35 -2.80
N THR A 111 2.73 -5.16 -2.26
CA THR A 111 3.95 -5.62 -2.95
C THR A 111 3.99 -7.12 -3.09
N LEU A 112 3.65 -7.85 -2.03
CA LEU A 112 3.65 -9.31 -2.05
C LEU A 112 2.60 -9.84 -3.03
N LEU A 113 1.44 -9.20 -3.10
CA LEU A 113 0.42 -9.49 -4.10
C LEU A 113 0.93 -9.21 -5.52
N ALA A 114 1.53 -8.04 -5.76
CA ALA A 114 2.10 -7.68 -7.05
C ALA A 114 3.22 -8.64 -7.48
N VAL A 115 4.16 -8.97 -6.58
CA VAL A 115 5.23 -9.95 -6.84
C VAL A 115 4.67 -11.33 -7.17
N LEU A 116 3.58 -11.75 -6.51
CA LEU A 116 2.94 -13.02 -6.80
C LEU A 116 2.28 -13.01 -8.18
N LEU A 117 1.66 -11.90 -8.59
CA LEU A 117 0.99 -11.76 -9.88
C LEU A 117 1.97 -11.59 -11.05
N LEU A 118 3.00 -10.76 -10.90
CA LEU A 118 3.98 -10.41 -11.95
C LEU A 118 4.99 -11.52 -12.22
N GLY A 119 5.11 -12.51 -11.33
CA GLY A 119 6.04 -13.61 -11.51
C GLY A 119 7.49 -13.29 -11.17
N SER A 120 8.38 -14.28 -11.39
CA SER A 120 9.81 -14.17 -11.09
C SER A 120 10.51 -13.06 -11.87
N ASP A 121 10.09 -12.85 -13.12
CA ASP A 121 10.84 -12.06 -14.09
C ASP A 121 10.71 -10.56 -13.81
N GLN A 122 9.60 -10.16 -13.20
CA GLN A 122 9.26 -8.76 -12.93
C GLN A 122 9.05 -8.47 -11.42
N ALA A 123 9.34 -9.44 -10.56
CA ALA A 123 9.26 -9.27 -9.10
C ALA A 123 10.11 -8.09 -8.60
N LEU A 124 11.32 -7.92 -9.15
CA LEU A 124 12.20 -6.81 -8.79
C LEU A 124 11.57 -5.45 -9.13
N ALA A 125 10.89 -5.35 -10.28
CA ALA A 125 10.21 -4.13 -10.69
C ALA A 125 9.08 -3.74 -9.72
N ALA A 126 8.33 -4.71 -9.18
CA ALA A 126 7.31 -4.46 -8.17
C ALA A 126 7.89 -3.91 -6.85
N VAL A 127 9.02 -4.46 -6.40
CA VAL A 127 9.73 -3.96 -5.20
C VAL A 127 10.26 -2.55 -5.44
N LEU A 128 10.94 -2.32 -6.57
CA LEU A 128 11.45 -1.00 -6.95
C LEU A 128 10.34 0.04 -7.09
N LEU A 129 9.18 -0.34 -7.63
CA LEU A 129 7.99 0.51 -7.67
C LEU A 129 7.63 1.00 -6.27
N THR A 130 7.47 0.10 -5.29
CA THR A 130 7.10 0.56 -3.95
C THR A 130 8.17 1.33 -3.22
N LEU A 131 9.44 0.97 -3.41
CA LEU A 131 10.55 1.75 -2.88
C LEU A 131 10.55 3.18 -3.45
N SER A 132 10.31 3.32 -4.77
CA SER A 132 10.22 4.63 -5.41
C SER A 132 9.06 5.48 -4.89
N LEU A 133 7.92 4.87 -4.55
CA LEU A 133 6.77 5.57 -3.96
C LEU A 133 7.12 6.18 -2.60
N TRP A 134 7.80 5.41 -1.76
CA TRP A 134 8.28 5.89 -0.47
C TRP A 134 9.30 7.01 -0.63
N VAL A 135 10.24 6.86 -1.56
CA VAL A 135 11.23 7.91 -1.86
C VAL A 135 10.54 9.19 -2.37
N LEU A 136 9.59 9.09 -3.29
CA LEU A 136 8.81 10.24 -3.77
C LEU A 136 8.01 10.92 -2.66
N ALA A 137 7.42 10.14 -1.74
CA ALA A 137 6.71 10.69 -0.59
C ALA A 137 7.67 11.44 0.37
N VAL A 138 8.88 10.91 0.59
CA VAL A 138 9.92 11.57 1.39
C VAL A 138 10.40 12.86 0.70
N ILE A 139 10.69 12.83 -0.59
CA ILE A 139 11.12 14.04 -1.34
C ILE A 139 10.02 15.11 -1.30
N SER A 140 8.77 14.71 -1.56
CA SER A 140 7.58 15.57 -1.41
C SER A 140 7.53 16.20 -0.02
N SER A 141 7.78 15.41 1.02
CA SER A 141 7.75 15.92 2.39
C SER A 141 8.83 16.93 2.72
N VAL A 142 10.07 16.71 2.28
CA VAL A 142 11.18 17.64 2.47
C VAL A 142 10.90 18.95 1.73
N SER A 143 10.43 18.86 0.48
CA SER A 143 10.08 20.05 -0.30
C SER A 143 8.95 20.87 0.33
N ARG A 144 7.95 20.22 0.92
CA ARG A 144 6.81 20.90 1.57
C ARG A 144 7.19 21.51 2.90
N ARG A 145 8.03 20.82 3.69
CA ARG A 145 8.59 21.34 4.94
C ARG A 145 9.41 22.60 4.72
N ASN A 146 10.24 22.64 3.68
CA ASN A 146 11.04 23.84 3.35
C ASN A 146 10.18 25.07 3.03
N LYS A 147 8.92 24.88 2.57
CA LYS A 147 7.97 25.96 2.28
C LYS A 147 7.02 26.27 3.45
N GLY A 148 7.00 25.45 4.51
CA GLY A 148 6.07 25.58 5.63
C GLY A 148 4.64 25.09 5.37
N GLU A 149 4.36 24.48 4.22
CA GLU A 149 3.00 24.07 3.80
C GLU A 149 2.76 22.56 3.97
N LEU A 150 2.57 22.10 5.22
CA LEU A 150 2.39 20.66 5.54
C LEU A 150 0.95 20.13 5.37
N GLY A 151 -0.05 21.00 5.26
CA GLY A 151 -1.46 20.59 5.15
C GLY A 151 -1.88 20.20 3.73
N GLU A 152 -1.38 20.92 2.71
CA GLU A 152 -1.82 20.73 1.32
C GLU A 152 -0.73 20.16 0.42
N VAL A 153 -1.11 19.27 -0.50
CA VAL A 153 -0.19 18.69 -1.48
C VAL A 153 -0.18 19.55 -2.75
N PRO A 154 0.99 20.06 -3.19
CA PRO A 154 1.09 20.84 -4.41
C PRO A 154 0.87 19.96 -5.65
N TRP A 155 0.34 20.54 -6.72
CA TRP A 155 0.02 19.83 -7.97
C TRP A 155 1.22 19.08 -8.56
N TRP A 156 2.44 19.63 -8.44
CA TRP A 156 3.65 19.03 -9.01
C TRP A 156 3.95 17.66 -8.39
N ASN A 157 3.64 17.48 -7.10
CA ASN A 157 3.82 16.19 -6.42
C ASN A 157 2.79 15.17 -6.91
N VAL A 158 1.56 15.60 -7.20
CA VAL A 158 0.52 14.76 -7.80
C VAL A 158 0.90 14.35 -9.22
N VAL A 159 1.43 15.29 -10.01
CA VAL A 159 1.94 15.00 -11.35
C VAL A 159 3.12 14.05 -11.30
N ALA A 160 4.09 14.24 -10.40
CA ALA A 160 5.22 13.33 -10.23
C ALA A 160 4.75 11.92 -9.84
N TRP A 161 3.81 11.81 -8.91
CA TRP A 161 3.19 10.54 -8.50
C TRP A 161 2.39 9.88 -9.64
N GLY A 162 1.67 10.68 -10.41
CA GLY A 162 0.94 10.22 -11.58
C GLY A 162 1.89 9.72 -12.68
N LEU A 163 2.94 10.47 -13.00
CA LEU A 163 3.95 10.09 -13.98
C LEU A 163 4.73 8.84 -13.56
N SER A 164 5.05 8.67 -12.27
CA SER A 164 5.68 7.43 -11.79
C SER A 164 4.75 6.23 -11.99
N CYS A 165 3.43 6.39 -11.77
CA CYS A 165 2.45 5.34 -12.05
C CYS A 165 2.53 4.84 -13.49
N LEU A 166 2.64 5.77 -14.44
CA LEU A 166 2.75 5.47 -15.88
C LEU A 166 4.09 4.85 -16.23
N HIS A 167 5.18 5.36 -15.66
CA HIS A 167 6.50 4.80 -15.86
C HIS A 167 6.53 3.33 -15.45
N PHE A 168 5.99 3.02 -14.26
CA PHE A 168 6.00 1.65 -13.76
C PHE A 168 4.99 0.72 -14.42
N PHE A 169 3.96 1.23 -15.10
CA PHE A 169 3.16 0.39 -15.99
C PHE A 169 4.06 -0.28 -17.04
N TYR A 170 4.94 0.50 -17.68
CA TYR A 170 5.90 -0.05 -18.65
C TYR A 170 7.10 -0.74 -17.99
N ALA A 171 7.58 -0.25 -16.84
CA ALA A 171 8.72 -0.87 -16.14
C ALA A 171 8.37 -2.27 -15.56
N THR A 172 7.09 -2.53 -15.30
CA THR A 172 6.58 -3.87 -14.99
C THR A 172 6.31 -4.70 -16.25
N GLY A 173 6.84 -4.31 -17.41
CA GLY A 173 6.76 -5.09 -18.66
C GLY A 173 5.39 -5.12 -19.33
N HIS A 174 4.42 -4.34 -18.87
CA HIS A 174 3.12 -4.23 -19.52
C HIS A 174 3.17 -3.29 -20.73
N GLN A 175 2.34 -3.57 -21.73
CA GLN A 175 2.14 -2.72 -22.90
C GLN A 175 0.64 -2.57 -23.15
N ALA A 176 0.24 -1.45 -23.76
CA ALA A 176 -1.16 -1.19 -24.12
C ALA A 176 -1.58 -1.94 -25.39
N SER A 177 -1.37 -3.26 -25.41
CA SER A 177 -1.77 -4.18 -26.48
C SER A 177 -2.38 -5.44 -25.88
N PHE A 178 -3.43 -5.97 -26.52
CA PHE A 178 -4.10 -7.19 -26.05
C PHE A 178 -3.24 -8.45 -26.19
N SER A 179 -2.33 -8.48 -27.17
CA SER A 179 -1.44 -9.62 -27.42
C SER A 179 -0.37 -9.80 -26.34
N THR A 180 -0.07 -8.74 -25.59
CA THR A 180 0.99 -8.73 -24.56
C THR A 180 0.46 -8.95 -23.15
N ILE A 181 -0.86 -9.18 -22.99
CA ILE A 181 -1.45 -9.48 -21.68
C ILE A 181 -0.98 -10.87 -21.23
N ASP A 182 -0.42 -10.96 -20.02
CA ASP A 182 -0.04 -12.24 -19.44
C ASP A 182 -1.25 -12.98 -18.86
N TRP A 183 -1.87 -13.80 -19.71
CA TRP A 183 -3.02 -14.64 -19.37
C TRP A 183 -2.69 -15.75 -18.37
N LYS A 184 -1.41 -16.06 -18.08
CA LYS A 184 -1.05 -17.10 -17.10
C LYS A 184 -1.58 -16.76 -15.71
N THR A 185 -1.64 -15.48 -15.37
CA THR A 185 -2.15 -14.97 -14.09
C THR A 185 -3.62 -15.31 -13.85
N ALA A 186 -4.42 -15.47 -14.91
CA ALA A 186 -5.83 -15.88 -14.85
C ALA A 186 -6.00 -17.28 -14.21
N PHE A 187 -5.01 -18.15 -14.42
CA PHE A 187 -5.05 -19.55 -13.98
C PHE A 187 -4.32 -19.78 -12.66
N LEU A 188 -3.81 -18.73 -12.00
CA LEU A 188 -3.03 -18.83 -10.77
C LEU A 188 -3.76 -19.59 -9.65
N LEU A 189 -5.08 -19.44 -9.56
CA LEU A 189 -5.92 -20.12 -8.56
C LEU A 189 -6.72 -21.31 -9.10
N SER A 190 -6.67 -21.61 -10.41
CA SER A 190 -7.46 -22.71 -11.00
C SER A 190 -6.77 -24.06 -10.87
N SER A 191 -7.55 -25.12 -10.63
CA SER A 191 -7.03 -26.50 -10.50
C SER A 191 -6.71 -27.20 -11.82
N GLY A 192 -7.01 -26.58 -12.96
CA GLY A 192 -6.81 -27.17 -14.28
C GLY A 192 -6.99 -26.16 -15.41
N SER A 193 -7.13 -26.67 -16.64
CA SER A 193 -7.34 -25.86 -17.85
C SER A 193 -8.77 -25.30 -17.98
N SER A 194 -9.70 -25.78 -17.15
CA SER A 194 -11.09 -25.32 -17.13
C SER A 194 -11.29 -24.21 -16.09
N LEU A 195 -11.99 -23.15 -16.49
CA LEU A 195 -12.41 -22.06 -15.60
C LEU A 195 -13.84 -22.34 -15.13
N THR A 196 -14.03 -22.49 -13.83
CA THR A 196 -15.36 -22.63 -13.23
C THR A 196 -16.12 -21.31 -13.14
N SER A 197 -15.40 -20.19 -13.01
CA SER A 197 -15.93 -18.83 -13.10
C SER A 197 -14.93 -17.91 -13.78
N TYR A 198 -15.44 -16.86 -14.44
CA TYR A 198 -14.60 -15.88 -15.14
C TYR A 198 -14.27 -14.65 -14.28
N VAL A 199 -14.96 -14.45 -13.16
CA VAL A 199 -14.82 -13.23 -12.33
C VAL A 199 -13.47 -13.17 -11.64
N ILE A 200 -13.07 -14.25 -10.95
CA ILE A 200 -11.79 -14.29 -10.22
C ILE A 200 -10.60 -14.23 -11.20
N PRO A 201 -10.55 -15.04 -12.27
CA PRO A 201 -9.50 -14.93 -13.28
C PRO A 201 -9.39 -13.54 -13.91
N ALA A 202 -10.53 -12.91 -14.26
CA ALA A 202 -10.52 -11.56 -14.81
C ALA A 202 -9.97 -10.53 -13.81
N ALA A 203 -10.38 -10.62 -12.54
CA ALA A 203 -9.87 -9.74 -11.49
C ALA A 203 -8.36 -9.87 -11.30
N LEU A 204 -7.81 -11.10 -11.37
CA LEU A 204 -6.36 -11.33 -11.26
C LEU A 204 -5.59 -10.74 -12.44
N VAL A 205 -6.11 -10.91 -13.66
CA VAL A 205 -5.48 -10.33 -14.87
C VAL A 205 -5.50 -8.81 -14.79
N VAL A 206 -6.63 -8.21 -14.42
CA VAL A 206 -6.74 -6.75 -14.23
C VAL A 206 -5.78 -6.28 -13.14
N ALA A 207 -5.71 -6.99 -12.01
CA ALA A 207 -4.80 -6.65 -10.92
C ALA A 207 -3.32 -6.78 -11.31
N ASN A 208 -2.98 -7.72 -12.18
CA ASN A 208 -1.63 -7.86 -12.74
C ASN A 208 -1.28 -6.68 -13.66
N VAL A 209 -2.12 -6.46 -14.68
CA VAL A 209 -1.91 -5.43 -15.72
C VAL A 209 -1.87 -4.02 -15.14
N PHE A 210 -2.76 -3.73 -14.19
CA PHE A 210 -2.87 -2.41 -13.56
C PHE A 210 -2.27 -2.38 -12.15
N SER A 211 -1.32 -3.27 -11.85
CA SER A 211 -0.64 -3.34 -10.55
C SER A 211 -0.04 -2.00 -10.11
N SER A 212 0.60 -1.27 -11.03
CA SER A 212 1.15 0.06 -10.74
C SER A 212 0.07 1.06 -10.34
N HIS A 213 -1.06 1.05 -11.05
CA HIS A 213 -2.21 1.93 -10.81
C HIS A 213 -2.89 1.61 -9.48
N LEU A 214 -3.05 0.32 -9.15
CA LEU A 214 -3.56 -0.13 -7.86
C LEU A 214 -2.69 0.38 -6.70
N LEU A 215 -1.38 0.14 -6.78
CA LEU A 215 -0.42 0.52 -5.74
C LEU A 215 -0.36 2.05 -5.55
N HIS A 216 -0.24 2.82 -6.63
CA HIS A 216 -0.18 4.28 -6.57
C HIS A 216 -1.48 4.90 -6.04
N ALA A 217 -2.64 4.32 -6.40
CA ALA A 217 -3.93 4.84 -5.97
C ALA A 217 -4.22 4.54 -4.48
N VAL A 218 -4.00 3.30 -4.03
CA VAL A 218 -4.21 2.94 -2.60
C VAL A 218 -3.25 3.69 -1.69
N LEU A 219 -1.99 3.86 -2.12
CA LEU A 219 -0.95 4.52 -1.33
C LEU A 219 -0.93 6.05 -1.47
N LEU A 220 -1.86 6.65 -2.23
CA LEU A 220 -1.95 8.09 -2.42
C LEU A 220 -1.95 8.91 -1.11
N PRO A 221 -2.64 8.50 -0.03
CA PRO A 221 -2.62 9.22 1.25
C PRO A 221 -1.24 9.32 1.92
N LEU A 222 -0.24 8.51 1.49
CA LEU A 222 1.14 8.65 1.97
C LEU A 222 1.69 10.07 1.75
N LEU A 223 1.28 10.76 0.68
CA LEU A 223 1.72 12.13 0.41
C LEU A 223 1.30 13.13 1.51
N LEU A 224 0.26 12.82 2.27
CA LEU A 224 -0.21 13.61 3.42
C LEU A 224 0.43 13.16 4.74
N ILE A 225 0.62 11.85 4.92
CA ILE A 225 1.08 11.26 6.18
C ILE A 225 2.60 11.44 6.35
N VAL A 226 3.38 11.14 5.30
CA VAL A 226 4.85 11.06 5.35
C VAL A 226 5.53 12.31 5.91
N PRO A 227 5.10 13.56 5.58
CA PRO A 227 5.67 14.74 6.20
C PRO A 227 5.68 14.68 7.70
N HIS A 228 4.58 14.32 8.35
CA HIS A 228 4.51 14.24 9.80
C HIS A 228 5.42 13.13 10.34
N THR A 229 5.44 11.97 9.69
CA THR A 229 6.26 10.82 10.12
C THR A 229 7.76 11.11 10.12
N LEU A 230 8.21 11.92 9.16
CA LEU A 230 9.62 12.29 9.01
C LEU A 230 10.12 13.10 10.21
N ALA A 231 9.25 13.82 10.92
CA ALA A 231 9.62 14.51 12.15
C ALA A 231 10.04 13.55 13.26
N ASN A 232 9.41 12.37 13.34
CA ASN A 232 9.79 11.36 14.33
C ASN A 232 11.07 10.62 13.95
N LEU A 233 11.18 10.24 12.67
CA LEU A 233 12.28 9.39 12.20
C LEU A 233 13.61 10.13 12.14
N SER A 234 13.58 11.42 11.81
CA SER A 234 14.79 12.21 11.60
C SER A 234 14.63 13.63 12.17
N PRO A 235 14.97 13.85 13.46
CA PRO A 235 14.89 15.18 14.07
C PRO A 235 15.82 16.19 13.39
N ARG A 236 16.87 15.73 12.70
CA ARG A 236 17.76 16.57 11.88
C ARG A 236 17.04 17.24 10.70
N LEU A 237 16.02 16.59 10.15
CA LEU A 237 15.23 17.10 9.03
C LEU A 237 13.99 17.89 9.51
N ALA A 238 13.75 17.95 10.82
CA ALA A 238 12.58 18.57 11.43
C ALA A 238 12.88 19.04 12.87
N PRO A 239 13.73 20.06 13.07
CA PRO A 239 14.15 20.50 14.41
C PRO A 239 13.03 21.16 15.22
N THR A 240 11.94 21.58 14.58
CA THR A 240 10.87 22.40 15.18
C THR A 240 9.66 21.60 15.70
N CYS A 241 9.56 20.30 15.39
CA CYS A 241 8.44 19.47 15.82
C CYS A 241 8.82 18.62 17.03
N ASP A 242 7.99 18.63 18.07
CA ASP A 242 8.08 17.67 19.16
C ASP A 242 7.94 16.24 18.59
N ALA A 243 9.02 15.47 18.61
CA ALA A 243 9.06 14.07 18.14
C ALA A 243 8.08 13.12 18.86
N ARG A 244 7.38 13.60 19.89
CA ARG A 244 6.33 12.85 20.60
C ARG A 244 4.92 13.09 20.03
N ARG A 245 4.71 14.15 19.23
CA ARG A 245 3.39 14.60 18.73
C ARG A 245 3.18 14.47 17.22
N ALA A 246 4.15 13.95 16.46
CA ALA A 246 4.14 14.05 14.99
C ALA A 246 2.83 13.70 14.27
N GLU A 247 2.42 12.42 14.27
CA GLU A 247 1.17 12.03 13.59
C GLU A 247 -0.08 12.35 14.42
N LEU A 248 0.08 12.67 15.70
CA LEU A 248 -1.03 13.07 16.56
C LEU A 248 -1.56 14.46 16.15
N GLU A 249 -0.69 15.35 15.67
CA GLU A 249 -1.12 16.64 15.10
C GLU A 249 -2.07 16.43 13.89
N LEU A 250 -1.89 15.35 13.14
CA LEU A 250 -2.75 14.98 12.02
C LEU A 250 -4.14 14.57 12.49
N PHE A 251 -4.20 13.85 13.62
CA PHE A 251 -5.43 13.44 14.27
C PHE A 251 -6.17 14.64 14.89
N GLU A 252 -5.45 15.55 15.55
CA GLU A 252 -6.03 16.78 16.14
C GLU A 252 -6.67 17.68 15.07
N ARG A 253 -6.15 17.64 13.84
CA ARG A 253 -6.68 18.40 12.68
C ARG A 253 -7.41 17.50 11.67
N ASP A 254 -8.19 16.54 12.16
CA ASP A 254 -8.94 15.56 11.36
C ASP A 254 -9.77 16.19 10.22
N ARG A 255 -10.48 17.30 10.46
CA ARG A 255 -11.27 18.00 9.44
C ARG A 255 -10.39 18.50 8.29
N GLN A 256 -9.22 19.07 8.60
CA GLN A 256 -8.29 19.55 7.59
C GLN A 256 -7.67 18.38 6.82
N LEU A 257 -7.36 17.28 7.51
CA LEU A 257 -6.88 16.04 6.88
C LEU A 257 -7.88 15.50 5.86
N TYR A 258 -9.17 15.44 6.19
CA TYR A 258 -10.20 14.97 5.26
C TYR A 258 -10.39 15.90 4.07
N CYS A 259 -10.40 17.21 4.29
CA CYS A 259 -10.46 18.18 3.19
C CYS A 259 -9.23 18.05 2.26
N ALA A 260 -8.03 17.92 2.83
CA ALA A 260 -6.79 17.76 2.07
C ALA A 260 -6.75 16.42 1.31
N ALA A 261 -7.21 15.33 1.93
CA ALA A 261 -7.30 14.02 1.29
C ALA A 261 -8.33 14.00 0.15
N PHE A 262 -9.47 14.67 0.32
CA PHE A 262 -10.45 14.83 -0.75
C PHE A 262 -9.91 15.70 -1.91
N LYS A 263 -9.24 16.82 -1.61
CA LYS A 263 -8.58 17.67 -2.60
C LYS A 263 -7.52 16.87 -3.37
N LEU A 264 -6.69 16.10 -2.68
CA LEU A 264 -5.67 15.23 -3.28
C LEU A 264 -6.30 14.16 -4.19
N ALA A 265 -7.38 13.53 -3.75
CA ALA A 265 -8.12 12.56 -4.55
C ALA A 265 -8.68 13.19 -5.83
N LEU A 266 -9.26 14.39 -5.74
CA LEU A 266 -9.75 15.13 -6.89
C LEU A 266 -8.63 15.51 -7.85
N GLN A 267 -7.49 15.97 -7.34
CA GLN A 267 -6.33 16.28 -8.17
C GLN A 267 -5.81 15.06 -8.93
N TYR A 268 -5.74 13.91 -8.26
CA TYR A 268 -5.32 12.65 -8.87
C TYR A 268 -6.32 12.15 -9.93
N MET A 269 -7.63 12.26 -9.66
CA MET A 269 -8.67 11.98 -10.64
C MET A 269 -8.59 12.88 -11.87
N LEU A 270 -8.36 14.18 -11.66
CA LEU A 270 -8.17 15.13 -12.77
C LEU A 270 -6.94 14.78 -13.60
N PHE A 271 -5.84 14.36 -12.97
CA PHE A 271 -4.63 13.94 -13.67
C PHE A 271 -4.85 12.74 -14.59
N PHE A 272 -5.61 11.73 -14.18
CA PHE A 272 -5.94 10.60 -15.06
C PHE A 272 -7.07 10.93 -16.03
N GLY A 273 -8.06 11.73 -15.61
CA GLY A 273 -9.18 12.16 -16.45
C GLY A 273 -8.72 12.95 -17.68
N GLN A 274 -7.80 13.91 -17.51
CA GLN A 274 -7.21 14.63 -18.65
C GLN A 274 -6.49 13.70 -19.64
N ARG A 275 -5.90 12.60 -19.16
CA ARG A 275 -5.18 11.64 -20.01
C ARG A 275 -6.12 10.77 -20.81
N VAL A 276 -7.18 10.27 -20.19
CA VAL A 276 -8.26 9.55 -20.90
C VAL A 276 -8.89 10.47 -21.94
N PHE A 277 -9.19 11.72 -21.59
CA PHE A 277 -9.73 12.72 -22.51
C PHE A 277 -8.77 13.00 -23.68
N GLY A 278 -7.48 13.19 -23.42
CA GLY A 278 -6.47 13.38 -24.46
C GLY A 278 -6.35 12.17 -25.39
N CYS A 279 -6.39 10.94 -24.85
CA CYS A 279 -6.38 9.72 -25.66
C CYS A 279 -7.66 9.58 -26.49
N MET A 280 -8.81 9.95 -25.94
CA MET A 280 -10.09 9.95 -26.65
C MET A 280 -10.07 10.93 -27.82
N LEU A 281 -9.60 12.17 -27.61
CA LEU A 281 -9.46 13.15 -28.69
C LEU A 281 -8.50 12.67 -29.78
N SER A 282 -7.34 12.13 -29.38
CA SER A 282 -6.35 11.59 -30.33
C SER A 282 -6.92 10.45 -31.16
N ALA A 283 -7.63 9.50 -30.54
CA ALA A 283 -8.28 8.38 -31.22
C ALA A 283 -9.39 8.86 -32.18
N SER A 284 -10.20 9.83 -31.77
CA SER A 284 -11.27 10.41 -32.60
C SER A 284 -10.74 11.10 -33.85
N ILE A 285 -9.66 11.88 -33.73
CA ILE A 285 -9.04 12.58 -34.88
C ILE A 285 -8.46 11.58 -35.88
N HIS A 286 -7.82 10.50 -35.40
CA HIS A 286 -7.12 9.53 -36.26
C HIS A 286 -7.99 8.35 -36.69
N ALA A 287 -9.28 8.33 -36.31
CA ALA A 287 -10.21 7.25 -36.67
C ALA A 287 -10.36 7.04 -38.18
N ARG A 288 -10.06 8.08 -39.00
CA ARG A 288 -10.09 7.99 -40.47
C ARG A 288 -8.91 7.21 -41.06
N HIS A 289 -7.81 7.02 -40.33
CA HIS A 289 -6.65 6.27 -40.80
C HIS A 289 -6.65 4.86 -40.19
N LEU A 290 -7.16 3.91 -40.96
CA LEU A 290 -7.49 2.54 -40.52
C LEU A 290 -6.31 1.79 -39.89
N MET A 291 -5.07 1.99 -40.38
CA MET A 291 -3.87 1.40 -39.78
C MET A 291 -3.55 2.00 -38.40
N VAL A 292 -3.86 3.27 -38.19
CA VAL A 292 -3.55 4.02 -36.97
C VAL A 292 -4.60 3.77 -35.88
N TRP A 293 -5.84 3.46 -36.28
CA TRP A 293 -6.90 2.99 -35.38
C TRP A 293 -6.51 1.73 -34.60
N SER A 294 -5.79 0.81 -35.24
CA SER A 294 -5.32 -0.44 -34.61
C SER A 294 -4.38 -0.21 -33.42
N ILE A 295 -3.73 0.96 -33.35
CA ILE A 295 -2.81 1.33 -32.28
C ILE A 295 -3.53 2.20 -31.22
N PHE A 296 -4.36 3.15 -31.65
CA PHE A 296 -5.02 4.07 -30.71
C PHE A 296 -6.21 3.46 -29.98
N ALA A 297 -6.96 2.54 -30.59
CA ALA A 297 -8.12 1.94 -29.93
C ALA A 297 -7.71 1.08 -28.71
N PRO A 298 -6.71 0.17 -28.78
CA PRO A 298 -6.20 -0.50 -27.59
C PRO A 298 -5.71 0.49 -26.54
N LYS A 299 -4.93 1.51 -26.93
CA LYS A 299 -4.43 2.51 -25.98
C LYS A 299 -5.55 3.24 -25.23
N LEU A 300 -6.62 3.66 -25.93
CA LEU A 300 -7.78 4.27 -25.31
C LEU A 300 -8.47 3.33 -24.32
N ILE A 301 -8.64 2.05 -24.68
CA ILE A 301 -9.25 1.04 -23.81
C ILE A 301 -8.42 0.83 -22.55
N PHE A 302 -7.09 0.69 -22.68
CA PHE A 302 -6.21 0.52 -21.53
C PHE A 302 -6.23 1.74 -20.61
N GLU A 303 -6.22 2.96 -21.14
CA GLU A 303 -6.32 4.19 -20.35
C GLU A 303 -7.68 4.33 -19.66
N GLY A 304 -8.77 3.93 -20.35
CA GLY A 304 -10.11 3.90 -19.76
C GLY A 304 -10.24 2.90 -18.61
N ILE A 305 -9.73 1.67 -18.80
CA ILE A 305 -9.73 0.64 -17.75
C ILE A 305 -8.81 1.06 -16.60
N ALA A 306 -7.63 1.63 -16.89
CA ALA A 306 -6.74 2.18 -15.87
C ALA A 306 -7.48 3.19 -14.99
N PHE A 307 -8.21 4.14 -15.60
CA PHE A 307 -9.01 5.11 -14.86
C PHE A 307 -10.08 4.42 -13.99
N ILE A 308 -10.85 3.49 -14.55
CA ILE A 308 -11.86 2.71 -13.81
C ILE A 308 -11.25 1.94 -12.64
N VAL A 309 -10.03 1.41 -12.77
CA VAL A 309 -9.32 0.69 -11.70
C VAL A 309 -8.75 1.63 -10.65
N THR A 310 -8.24 2.80 -11.05
CA THR A 310 -7.69 3.79 -10.11
C THR A 310 -8.73 4.37 -9.16
N LEU A 311 -9.97 4.59 -9.61
CA LEU A 311 -11.04 5.18 -8.80
C LEU A 311 -11.37 4.38 -7.52
N PRO A 312 -11.77 3.10 -7.58
CA PRO A 312 -12.06 2.31 -6.37
C PRO A 312 -10.82 2.10 -5.52
N SER A 313 -9.64 1.96 -6.14
CA SER A 313 -8.37 1.79 -5.43
C SER A 313 -8.00 3.01 -4.60
N MET A 314 -8.21 4.20 -5.15
CA MET A 314 -8.04 5.47 -4.43
C MET A 314 -9.05 5.61 -3.29
N MET A 315 -10.30 5.21 -3.52
CA MET A 315 -11.34 5.19 -2.48
C MET A 315 -10.99 4.24 -1.33
N ILE A 316 -10.41 3.07 -1.61
CA ILE A 316 -9.91 2.15 -0.57
C ILE A 316 -8.86 2.83 0.31
N GLY A 317 -7.88 3.53 -0.30
CA GLY A 317 -6.87 4.28 0.44
C GLY A 317 -7.47 5.39 1.31
N PHE A 318 -8.44 6.12 0.78
CA PHE A 318 -9.17 7.18 1.51
C PHE A 318 -10.01 6.61 2.67
N PHE A 319 -10.76 5.54 2.46
CA PHE A 319 -11.54 4.89 3.52
C PHE A 319 -10.67 4.29 4.61
N LEU A 320 -9.51 3.75 4.25
CA LEU A 320 -8.53 3.29 5.22
C LEU A 320 -8.06 4.46 6.10
N LEU A 321 -7.74 5.62 5.52
CA LEU A 321 -7.34 6.82 6.26
C LEU A 321 -8.42 7.22 7.29
N GLN A 322 -9.68 7.30 6.86
CA GLN A 322 -10.81 7.59 7.75
C GLN A 322 -10.92 6.56 8.88
N ARG A 323 -10.78 5.27 8.53
CA ARG A 323 -10.92 4.19 9.49
C ARG A 323 -9.81 4.21 10.56
N ILE A 324 -8.59 4.55 10.18
CA ILE A 324 -7.48 4.72 11.13
C ILE A 324 -7.85 5.84 12.12
N THR A 325 -8.29 7.00 11.63
CA THR A 325 -8.70 8.13 12.47
C THR A 325 -9.84 7.75 13.41
N SER A 326 -10.92 7.12 12.92
CA SER A 326 -12.03 6.71 13.79
C SER A 326 -11.62 5.71 14.86
N ARG A 327 -10.73 4.77 14.52
CA ARG A 327 -10.24 3.78 15.50
C ARG A 327 -9.30 4.41 16.52
N LEU A 328 -8.49 5.38 16.10
CA LEU A 328 -7.62 6.15 16.98
C LEU A 328 -8.45 6.97 17.98
N ASP A 329 -9.56 7.58 17.54
CA ASP A 329 -10.51 8.28 18.43
C ASP A 329 -11.11 7.32 19.47
N CYS A 330 -11.61 6.15 19.05
CA CYS A 330 -12.09 5.14 19.99
C CYS A 330 -11.02 4.75 21.02
N LEU A 331 -9.79 4.49 20.57
CA LEU A 331 -8.68 4.12 21.45
C LEU A 331 -8.40 5.23 22.48
N LEU A 332 -8.35 6.49 22.06
CA LEU A 332 -8.09 7.63 22.95
C LEU A 332 -9.21 7.82 23.97
N ARG A 333 -10.47 7.64 23.57
CA ARG A 333 -11.61 7.66 24.50
C ARG A 333 -11.55 6.52 25.52
N ASP A 334 -11.13 5.33 25.10
CA ASP A 334 -10.98 4.18 25.98
C ASP A 334 -9.83 4.37 26.99
N ILE A 335 -8.76 5.08 26.59
CA ILE A 335 -7.63 5.44 27.47
C ILE A 335 -8.01 6.50 28.51
N GLN A 336 -8.94 7.40 28.17
CA GLN A 336 -9.41 8.46 29.08
C GLN A 336 -10.40 7.98 30.13
N ARG A 337 -10.99 6.78 29.97
CA ARG A 337 -11.94 6.17 30.90
C ARG A 337 -11.22 5.39 32.01
#